data_AF-A0A1N7I6B2-F1
#
_entry.id   AF-A0A1N7I6B2-F1
#
_cell.length_a   1.000
_cell.length_b   1.000
_cell.length_c   1.000
_cell.angle_alpha   90.00
_cell.angle_beta   90.00
_cell.angle_gamma   90.00
#
_symmetry.space_group_name_H-M   'P 1'
#
loop_
_entity.id
_entity.type
_entity.pdbx_description
1 polymer ?
#
loop_
_entity_poly.entity_id
_entity_poly.type
_entity_poly.pdbx_seq_one_letter_code
_entity_poly.pdbx_strand_id
1 'polypeptide(L)'
;MDSNQMNILINERKNNVLQLQKLIISMNIIYEMHQDFCAFLAEKVLQQLEKGSDPQKIRRIIESELCVGYGLYRHEFNSEQIINSIMKWWENN
;
A
#
# COMPACT_ATOMS: atom_id res chain seq x y z
N MET A 1 8.23 23.44 15.15
CA MET A 1 8.77 22.51 14.13
C MET A 1 9.42 23.37 13.07
N ASP A 2 10.69 23.14 12.76
CA ASP A 2 11.42 23.91 11.75
C ASP A 2 10.94 23.54 10.33
N SER A 3 10.93 24.50 9.41
CA SER A 3 10.49 24.29 8.03
C SER A 3 11.32 23.21 7.32
N ASN A 4 12.60 23.06 7.66
CA ASN A 4 13.44 21.97 7.15
C ASN A 4 13.00 20.59 7.66
N GLN A 5 12.63 20.48 8.93
CA GLN A 5 12.15 19.21 9.50
C GLN A 5 10.85 18.76 8.84
N MET A 6 9.92 19.70 8.59
CA MET A 6 8.68 19.40 7.86
C MET A 6 8.96 18.91 6.44
N ASN A 7 9.89 19.54 5.72
CA ASN A 7 10.25 19.13 4.36
C ASN A 7 10.88 17.73 4.31
N ILE A 8 11.71 17.38 5.30
CA ILE A 8 12.30 16.04 5.42
C ILE A 8 11.20 14.99 5.58
N LEU A 9 10.29 15.18 6.54
CA LEU A 9 9.18 14.24 6.78
C LEU A 9 8.26 14.09 5.56
N ILE A 10 7.96 15.18 4.85
CA ILE A 10 7.17 15.13 3.61
C ILE A 10 7.87 14.30 2.54
N ASN A 11 9.19 14.50 2.38
CA ASN A 11 9.95 13.79 1.36
C ASN A 11 10.10 12.30 1.71
N GLU A 12 10.33 11.96 2.97
CA GLU A 12 10.37 10.58 3.46
C GLU A 12 9.04 9.88 3.20
N ARG A 13 7.91 10.51 3.58
CA ARG A 13 6.58 9.96 3.33
C ARG A 13 6.32 9.75 1.84
N LYS A 14 6.65 10.74 0.99
CA LYS A 14 6.52 10.59 -0.47
C LYS A 14 7.35 9.43 -1.01
N ASN A 15 8.57 9.27 -0.51
CA ASN A 15 9.43 8.15 -0.88
C ASN A 15 8.81 6.80 -0.45
N ASN A 16 8.23 6.72 0.76
CA ASN A 16 7.57 5.53 1.25
C ASN A 16 6.36 5.15 0.39
N VAL A 17 5.54 6.13 -0.03
CA VAL A 17 4.43 5.91 -0.98
C VAL A 17 4.94 5.34 -2.29
N LEU A 18 6.00 5.93 -2.87
CA LEU A 18 6.57 5.48 -4.14
C LEU A 18 7.15 4.06 -4.04
N GLN A 19 7.82 3.73 -2.95
CA GLN A 19 8.34 2.38 -2.72
C GLN A 19 7.21 1.37 -2.56
N LEU A 20 6.16 1.71 -1.80
CA LEU A 20 5.00 0.85 -1.61
C LEU A 20 4.21 0.66 -2.91
N GLN A 21 4.06 1.69 -3.73
CA GLN A 21 3.47 1.59 -5.07
C GLN A 21 4.27 0.62 -5.95
N LYS A 22 5.60 0.74 -5.98
CA LYS A 22 6.48 -0.18 -6.71
C LYS A 22 6.34 -1.62 -6.21
N LEU A 23 6.26 -1.80 -4.89
CA LEU A 23 6.04 -3.11 -4.29
C LEU A 23 4.71 -3.70 -4.77
N ILE A 24 3.60 -2.97 -4.69
CA ILE A 24 2.28 -3.42 -5.15
C ILE A 24 2.31 -3.80 -6.64
N ILE A 25 2.91 -2.97 -7.49
CA ILE A 25 3.06 -3.27 -8.93
C ILE A 25 3.85 -4.57 -9.14
N SER A 26 4.95 -4.76 -8.41
CA SER A 26 5.81 -5.94 -8.53
C SER A 26 5.15 -7.24 -8.09
N MET A 27 4.11 -7.17 -7.25
CA MET A 27 3.33 -8.35 -6.87
C MET A 27 2.50 -8.92 -8.03
N ASN A 28 2.31 -8.14 -9.11
CA ASN A 28 1.55 -8.54 -10.29
C ASN A 28 0.19 -9.15 -9.93
N ILE A 29 -0.53 -8.49 -9.01
CA ILE A 29 -1.83 -8.95 -8.48
C ILE A 29 -2.82 -9.18 -9.64
N ILE A 30 -2.76 -8.31 -10.66
CA ILE A 30 -3.50 -8.42 -11.91
C ILE A 30 -2.60 -7.94 -13.03
N TYR A 31 -2.72 -8.57 -14.19
CA TYR A 31 -2.08 -8.12 -15.42
C TYR A 31 -2.52 -6.68 -15.76
N GLU A 32 -1.55 -5.81 -16.04
CA GLU A 32 -1.77 -4.41 -16.44
C GLU A 32 -2.57 -3.55 -15.43
N MET A 33 -2.37 -3.78 -14.13
CA MET A 33 -2.97 -2.94 -13.10
C MET A 33 -2.60 -1.45 -13.30
N HIS A 34 -3.62 -0.58 -13.36
CA HIS A 34 -3.43 0.85 -13.58
C HIS A 34 -2.51 1.48 -12.51
N GLN A 35 -1.48 2.20 -12.95
CA GLN A 35 -0.50 2.83 -12.06
C GLN A 35 -1.14 3.80 -11.06
N ASP A 36 -2.17 4.53 -11.46
CA ASP A 36 -2.91 5.45 -10.60
C ASP A 36 -3.66 4.72 -9.49
N PHE A 37 -4.23 3.55 -9.78
CA PHE A 37 -4.86 2.70 -8.78
C PHE A 37 -3.81 2.16 -7.79
N CYS A 38 -2.65 1.71 -8.28
CA CYS A 38 -1.55 1.30 -7.41
C CYS A 38 -1.05 2.43 -6.51
N ALA A 39 -0.95 3.65 -7.03
CA ALA A 39 -0.57 4.83 -6.24
C ALA A 39 -1.60 5.13 -5.14
N PHE A 40 -2.89 5.11 -5.51
CA PHE A 40 -3.98 5.31 -4.58
C PHE A 40 -4.03 4.24 -3.47
N LEU A 41 -3.84 2.97 -3.84
CA LEU A 41 -3.79 1.87 -2.89
C LEU A 41 -2.59 2.01 -1.95
N ALA A 42 -1.42 2.37 -2.47
CA ALA A 42 -0.23 2.64 -1.67
C ALA A 42 -0.47 3.75 -0.64
N GLU A 43 -1.08 4.86 -1.05
CA GLU A 43 -1.43 5.96 -0.14
C GLU A 43 -2.37 5.50 0.98
N LYS A 44 -3.43 4.76 0.67
CA LYS A 44 -4.37 4.24 1.69
C LYS A 44 -3.70 3.27 2.65
N VAL A 45 -2.88 2.36 2.14
CA VAL A 45 -2.16 1.37 2.95
C VAL A 45 -1.14 2.07 3.84
N LEU A 46 -0.35 3.02 3.32
CA LEU A 46 0.63 3.77 4.11
C LEU A 46 -0.06 4.57 5.22
N GLN A 47 -1.17 5.25 4.93
CA GLN A 47 -1.94 5.95 5.95
C GLN A 47 -2.42 5.03 7.08
N GLN A 48 -2.75 3.77 6.77
CA GLN A 48 -3.12 2.80 7.79
C GLN A 48 -1.90 2.31 8.57
N LEU A 49 -0.76 2.06 7.92
CA LEU A 49 0.50 1.69 8.57
C LEU A 49 0.96 2.77 9.55
N GLU A 50 0.92 4.05 9.13
CA GLU A 50 1.26 5.22 9.97
C GLU A 50 0.35 5.36 11.20
N LYS A 51 -0.92 4.96 11.10
CA LYS A 51 -1.89 4.98 12.21
C LYS A 51 -1.78 3.77 13.15
N GLY A 52 -1.04 2.75 12.73
CA GLY A 52 -0.92 1.48 13.43
C GLY A 52 -1.00 0.31 12.45
N SER A 53 0.06 -0.50 12.46
CA SER A 53 0.29 -1.63 11.56
C SER A 53 -0.57 -2.86 11.89
N ASP A 54 -1.90 -2.68 12.02
CA ASP A 54 -2.88 -3.75 12.19
C ASP A 54 -3.08 -4.50 10.86
N PRO A 55 -2.56 -5.74 10.72
CA PRO A 55 -2.58 -6.44 9.44
C PRO A 55 -4.00 -6.76 8.96
N GLN A 56 -4.95 -6.96 9.87
CA GLN A 56 -6.34 -7.25 9.50
C GLN A 56 -7.04 -6.02 8.91
N LYS A 57 -6.77 -4.83 9.45
CA LYS A 57 -7.31 -3.58 8.87
C LYS A 57 -6.74 -3.31 7.50
N ILE A 58 -5.42 -3.49 7.34
CA ILE A 58 -4.76 -3.31 6.04
C ILE A 58 -5.32 -4.34 5.03
N ARG A 59 -5.50 -5.59 5.44
CA ARG A 59 -6.12 -6.63 4.61
C ARG A 59 -7.49 -6.22 4.09
N ARG A 60 -8.34 -5.70 4.98
CA ARG A 60 -9.69 -5.24 4.60
C ARG A 60 -9.66 -4.07 3.63
N ILE A 61 -8.72 -3.14 3.79
CA ILE A 61 -8.52 -2.04 2.84
C ILE A 61 -8.17 -2.62 1.47
N ILE A 62 -7.14 -3.47 1.39
CA ILE A 62 -6.69 -4.05 0.12
C ILE A 62 -7.81 -4.85 -0.55
N GLU A 63 -8.48 -5.74 0.19
CA GLU A 63 -9.60 -6.52 -0.34
C GLU A 63 -10.72 -5.60 -0.83
N SER A 64 -11.07 -4.55 -0.07
CA SER A 64 -12.12 -3.61 -0.45
C SER A 64 -11.75 -2.82 -1.71
N GLU A 65 -10.53 -2.29 -1.81
CA GLU A 65 -10.12 -1.52 -2.99
C GLU A 65 -9.99 -2.40 -4.23
N LEU A 66 -9.46 -3.63 -4.10
CA LEU A 66 -9.39 -4.57 -5.23
C LEU A 66 -10.78 -5.01 -5.69
N CYS A 67 -11.72 -5.26 -4.76
CA CYS A 67 -13.08 -5.63 -5.11
C CYS A 67 -13.91 -4.46 -5.67
N VAL A 68 -13.88 -3.30 -5.01
CA VAL A 68 -14.73 -2.14 -5.36
C VAL A 68 -14.08 -1.29 -6.44
N GLY A 69 -12.81 -0.96 -6.28
CA GLY A 69 -12.08 -0.07 -7.18
C GLY A 69 -11.62 -0.77 -8.46
N TYR A 70 -11.37 -2.08 -8.41
CA TYR A 70 -10.88 -2.86 -9.55
C TYR A 70 -11.84 -3.96 -10.04
N GLY A 71 -12.94 -4.22 -9.32
CA GLY A 71 -13.97 -5.17 -9.73
C GLY A 71 -13.62 -6.65 -9.52
N LEU A 72 -12.58 -6.95 -8.74
CA LEU A 72 -12.18 -8.34 -8.47
C LEU A 72 -13.08 -9.07 -7.48
N TYR A 73 -13.18 -10.38 -7.62
CA TYR A 73 -13.63 -11.29 -6.59
C TYR A 73 -12.49 -11.68 -5.65
N ARG A 74 -12.82 -11.94 -4.38
CA ARG A 74 -11.83 -12.28 -3.34
C ARG A 74 -10.97 -13.50 -3.65
N HIS A 75 -11.42 -14.39 -4.53
CA HIS A 75 -10.67 -15.59 -4.92
C HIS A 75 -9.66 -15.34 -6.06
N GLU A 76 -9.70 -14.16 -6.69
CA GLU A 76 -8.81 -13.80 -7.80
C GLU A 76 -7.45 -13.27 -7.34
N PHE A 77 -7.28 -13.04 -6.04
CA PHE A 77 -6.04 -12.53 -5.47
C PHE A 77 -5.76 -13.15 -4.09
N ASN A 78 -4.48 -13.28 -3.76
CA ASN A 78 -4.05 -13.81 -2.48
C ASN A 78 -3.80 -12.67 -1.47
N SER A 79 -4.86 -12.28 -0.75
CA SER A 79 -4.78 -11.19 0.23
C SER A 79 -3.80 -11.47 1.37
N GLU A 80 -3.61 -12.75 1.75
CA GLU A 80 -2.63 -13.18 2.75
C GLU A 80 -1.20 -12.86 2.28
N GLN A 81 -0.85 -13.26 1.05
CA GLN A 81 0.47 -13.05 0.47
C GLN A 81 0.77 -11.56 0.28
N ILE A 82 -0.22 -10.78 -0.18
CA ILE A 82 -0.08 -9.33 -0.34
C ILE A 82 0.22 -8.68 1.01
N ILE A 83 -0.53 -9.03 2.05
CA ILE A 83 -0.35 -8.46 3.39
C ILE A 83 0.99 -8.83 3.99
N ASN A 84 1.39 -10.09 3.90
CA ASN A 84 2.69 -10.53 4.40
C ASN A 84 3.84 -9.78 3.71
N SER A 85 3.71 -9.51 2.41
CA SER A 85 4.72 -8.75 1.65
C SER A 85 4.78 -7.28 2.09
N ILE A 86 3.62 -6.64 2.32
CA ILE A 86 3.54 -5.25 2.79
C ILE A 86 4.06 -5.12 4.22
N MET A 87 3.66 -6.02 5.13
CA MET A 87 4.11 -6.00 6.52
C MET A 87 5.62 -6.23 6.61
N LYS A 88 6.14 -7.20 5.86
CA LYS A 88 7.59 -7.42 5.77
C LYS A 88 8.32 -6.20 5.22
N TRP A 89 7.78 -5.52 4.22
CA TRP A 89 8.36 -4.28 3.71
C TRP A 89 8.37 -3.18 4.78
N TRP A 90 7.27 -3.03 5.52
CA TRP A 90 7.15 -2.04 6.59
C TRP A 90 8.11 -2.28 7.76
N GLU A 91 8.34 -3.53 8.14
CA GLU A 91 9.28 -3.88 9.22
C GLU A 91 10.75 -3.69 8.86
N ASN A 92 11.07 -3.63 7.56
CA ASN A 92 12.45 -3.50 7.06
C ASN A 92 12.79 -2.08 6.57
N ASN A 93 11.86 -1.13 6.69
CA ASN A 93 12.03 0.29 6.35
C ASN A 93 11.93 1.14 7.62
#